data_AF-A0A952Q0C6-F1
#
_entry.id   AF-A0A952Q0C6-F1
#
_cell.length_a   1.000
_cell.length_b   1.000
_cell.length_c   1.000
_cell.angle_alpha   90.00
_cell.angle_beta   90.00
_cell.angle_gamma   90.00
#
_symmetry.space_group_name_H-M   'P 1'
#
loop_
_entity.id
_entity.type
_entity.pdbx_description
1 polymer ?
#
loop_
_entity_poly.entity_id
_entity_poly.type
_entity_poly.pdbx_seq_one_letter_code
_entity_poly.pdbx_strand_id
1 'polypeptide(L)'
;MPNRPFYVVADLTETDKLPPSILFWSYNFFSKAPCTLRQIFVVTNNHFVEGMVTTFRRVFDKYQRAIAVVQSNEEALHLIHACVGCDKNP
;
A
#
# COMPACT_ATOMS: atom_id res chain seq x y z
N MET A 1 -13.55 -6.11 -18.59
CA MET A 1 -12.37 -6.87 -18.09
C MET A 1 -12.77 -7.53 -16.79
N PRO A 2 -12.37 -8.78 -16.50
CA PRO A 2 -12.75 -9.43 -15.25
C PRO A 2 -12.21 -8.58 -14.08
N ASN A 3 -13.09 -8.22 -13.14
CA ASN A 3 -12.80 -7.47 -11.92
C ASN A 3 -11.93 -8.30 -10.97
N ARG A 4 -10.68 -8.58 -11.36
CA ARG A 4 -9.74 -9.26 -10.48
C ARG A 4 -9.19 -8.24 -9.49
N PRO A 5 -9.16 -8.57 -8.18
CA PRO A 5 -8.52 -7.72 -7.21
C PRO A 5 -7.05 -7.54 -7.61
N PHE A 6 -6.57 -6.31 -7.53
CA PHE A 6 -5.17 -6.00 -7.78
C PHE A 6 -4.53 -5.41 -6.53
N TYR A 7 -3.26 -5.71 -6.37
CA TYR A 7 -2.41 -5.30 -5.26
C TYR A 7 -1.18 -4.63 -5.84
N VAL A 8 -0.61 -3.67 -5.12
CA VAL A 8 0.63 -3.01 -5.51
C VAL A 8 1.65 -3.27 -4.42
N VAL A 9 2.86 -3.68 -4.82
CA VAL A 9 4.01 -3.73 -3.92
C VAL A 9 4.98 -2.64 -4.38
N ALA A 10 5.23 -1.67 -3.51
CA ALA A 10 6.16 -0.57 -3.72
C ALA A 10 7.38 -0.80 -2.84
N ASP A 11 8.47 -1.25 -3.45
CA ASP A 11 9.74 -1.44 -2.75
C ASP A 11 10.49 -0.11 -2.66
N LEU A 12 10.61 0.39 -1.43
CA LEU A 12 11.28 1.64 -1.07
C LEU A 12 12.45 1.38 -0.11
N THR A 13 13.01 0.16 -0.09
CA THR A 13 14.14 -0.21 0.77
C THR A 13 15.39 0.63 0.49
N GLU A 14 15.66 0.94 -0.77
CA GLU A 14 16.80 1.78 -1.20
C GLU A 14 16.47 3.28 -1.20
N THR A 15 15.28 3.67 -0.73
CA THR A 15 14.86 5.08 -0.72
C THR A 15 15.26 5.76 0.57
N ASP A 16 16.27 6.63 0.49
CA ASP A 16 16.74 7.42 1.64
C ASP A 16 15.79 8.56 2.01
N LYS A 17 15.15 9.18 1.00
CA LYS A 17 14.33 10.39 1.17
C LYS A 17 13.13 10.39 0.24
N LEU A 18 11.99 10.86 0.75
CA LEU A 18 10.80 11.16 -0.05
C LEU A 18 10.55 12.67 -0.04
N PRO A 19 10.16 13.26 -1.18
CA PRO A 19 9.80 14.67 -1.21
C PRO A 19 8.51 14.91 -0.41
N PRO A 20 8.32 16.09 0.21
CA PRO A 20 7.08 16.42 0.93
C PRO A 20 5.81 16.29 0.06
N SER A 21 5.94 16.49 -1.25
CA SER A 21 4.86 16.34 -2.23
C SER A 21 4.31 14.90 -2.35
N ILE A 22 5.00 13.90 -1.78
CA ILE A 22 4.61 12.50 -1.89
C ILE A 22 3.22 12.23 -1.32
N LEU A 23 2.80 12.96 -0.28
CA LEU A 23 1.46 12.83 0.30
C LEU A 23 0.37 13.25 -0.69
N PHE A 24 0.61 14.35 -1.42
CA PHE A 24 -0.32 14.86 -2.43
C PHE A 24 -0.38 13.92 -3.65
N TRP A 25 0.76 13.43 -4.10
CA TRP A 25 0.82 12.45 -5.21
C TRP A 25 0.13 11.15 -4.85
N SER A 26 0.38 10.63 -3.64
CA SER A 26 -0.30 9.43 -3.14
C SER A 26 -1.81 9.65 -3.10
N TYR A 27 -2.28 10.79 -2.58
CA TYR A 27 -3.69 11.11 -2.55
C TYR A 27 -4.33 11.13 -3.95
N ASN A 28 -3.68 11.80 -4.91
CA ASN A 28 -4.15 11.89 -6.29
C ASN A 28 -4.15 10.53 -7.00
N PHE A 29 -3.21 9.65 -6.67
CA PHE A 29 -3.21 8.27 -7.15
C PHE A 29 -4.40 7.50 -6.59
N PHE A 30 -4.58 7.49 -5.26
CA PHE A 30 -5.67 6.76 -4.60
C PHE A 30 -7.06 7.28 -4.97
N SER A 31 -7.22 8.59 -5.22
CA SER A 31 -8.50 9.15 -5.65
C SER A 31 -8.93 8.71 -7.06
N LYS A 32 -7.97 8.25 -7.87
CA LYS A 32 -8.18 7.74 -9.23
C LYS A 32 -7.99 6.23 -9.33
N ALA A 33 -7.68 5.57 -8.23
CA ALA A 33 -7.46 4.14 -8.22
C ALA A 33 -8.76 3.41 -8.62
N PRO A 34 -8.69 2.39 -9.49
CA PRO A 34 -9.86 1.59 -9.81
C PRO A 34 -10.39 0.88 -8.57
N CYS A 35 -11.71 0.62 -8.52
CA CYS A 35 -12.36 -0.07 -7.40
C CYS A 35 -11.81 -1.49 -7.15
N THR A 36 -11.06 -2.05 -8.10
CA THR A 36 -10.37 -3.33 -7.97
C THR A 36 -9.08 -3.26 -7.15
N LEU A 37 -8.59 -2.05 -6.80
CA LEU A 37 -7.41 -1.88 -5.93
C LEU A 37 -7.80 -2.30 -4.53
N ARG A 38 -7.16 -3.35 -4.02
CA ARG A 38 -7.40 -3.78 -2.64
C ARG A 38 -6.44 -3.15 -1.67
N GLN A 39 -5.15 -3.20 -1.96
CA GLN A 39 -4.13 -2.75 -1.03
C GLN A 39 -2.80 -2.45 -1.72
N ILE A 40 -2.08 -1.50 -1.15
CA ILE A 40 -0.68 -1.19 -1.48
C ILE A 40 0.19 -1.61 -0.28
N PHE A 41 1.24 -2.37 -0.55
CA PHE A 41 2.27 -2.72 0.42
C PHE A 41 3.51 -1.91 0.12
N VAL A 42 3.98 -1.14 1.11
CA VAL A 42 5.23 -0.40 1.05
C VAL A 42 6.28 -1.22 1.77
N VAL A 43 7.26 -1.72 1.03
CA VAL A 43 8.39 -2.46 1.58
C VAL A 43 9.47 -1.45 1.94
N THR A 44 9.79 -1.33 3.23
CA THR A 44 10.82 -0.39 3.67
C THR A 44 11.33 -0.75 5.05
N ASN A 45 12.60 -0.43 5.31
CA ASN A 45 13.19 -0.43 6.66
C ASN A 45 13.47 1.00 7.14
N ASN A 46 12.99 2.01 6.40
CA ASN A 46 13.24 3.42 6.70
C ASN A 46 12.08 3.99 7.53
N HIS A 47 12.34 4.23 8.83
CA HIS A 47 11.36 4.82 9.75
C HIS A 47 10.77 6.16 9.29
N PHE A 48 11.50 6.94 8.50
CA PHE A 48 10.94 8.16 7.92
C PHE A 48 9.81 7.83 6.93
N VAL A 49 10.00 6.84 6.06
CA VAL A 49 8.98 6.37 5.11
C VAL A 49 7.78 5.78 5.86
N GLU A 50 8.02 4.99 6.91
CA GLU A 50 6.95 4.47 7.77
C GLU A 50 6.11 5.60 8.40
N GLY A 51 6.79 6.65 8.88
CA GLY A 51 6.16 7.86 9.42
C GLY A 51 5.31 8.60 8.38
N MET A 52 5.79 8.67 7.13
CA MET A 52 5.04 9.26 6.02
C MET A 52 3.78 8.44 5.68
N VAL A 53 3.89 7.12 5.62
CA VAL A 53 2.72 6.24 5.40
C VAL A 53 1.71 6.37 6.55
N THR A 54 2.20 6.42 7.79
CA THR A 54 1.34 6.62 8.97
C THR A 54 0.62 7.97 8.91
N THR A 55 1.34 9.03 8.54
CA THR A 55 0.77 10.37 8.38
C THR A 55 -0.29 10.38 7.28
N PHE A 56 0.00 9.77 6.13
CA PHE A 56 -0.96 9.63 5.03
C PHE A 56 -2.25 8.95 5.50
N ARG A 57 -2.15 7.82 6.21
CA ARG A 57 -3.31 7.07 6.73
C ARG A 57 -4.15 7.90 7.69
N ARG A 58 -3.52 8.71 8.55
CA ARG A 58 -4.22 9.58 9.51
C ARG A 58 -4.91 10.77 8.85
N VAL A 59 -4.24 11.42 7.90
CA VAL A 59 -4.79 12.59 7.20
C VAL A 59 -5.92 12.17 6.25
N PHE A 60 -5.79 11.01 5.62
CA PHE A 60 -6.76 10.47 4.67
C PHE A 60 -7.38 9.18 5.21
N ASP A 61 -8.20 9.32 6.26
CA ASP A 61 -8.80 8.20 7.01
C ASP A 61 -9.50 7.15 6.12
N LYS A 62 -10.12 7.58 5.02
CA LYS A 62 -10.71 6.67 4.01
C LYS A 62 -9.72 5.66 3.40
N TYR A 63 -8.42 5.92 3.46
CA TYR A 63 -7.35 5.06 2.93
C TYR A 63 -6.57 4.34 4.04
N GLN A 64 -7.03 4.39 5.29
CA GLN A 64 -6.32 3.79 6.43
C GLN A 64 -6.02 2.29 6.23
N ARG A 65 -6.88 1.57 5.51
CA ARG A 65 -6.69 0.13 5.19
C ARG A 65 -6.12 -0.13 3.80
N ALA A 66 -6.01 0.91 2.97
CA ALA A 66 -5.58 0.78 1.58
C ALA A 66 -4.06 0.71 1.43
N ILE A 67 -3.30 1.05 2.47
CA ILE A 67 -1.83 1.01 2.47
C ILE A 67 -1.30 0.38 3.76
N ALA A 68 -0.33 -0.53 3.61
CA ALA A 68 0.39 -1.17 4.70
C ALA A 68 1.90 -1.04 4.49
N VAL A 69 2.63 -1.06 5.60
CA VAL A 69 4.09 -1.15 5.60
C VAL A 69 4.46 -2.58 5.94
N VAL A 70 5.45 -3.13 5.24
CA VAL A 70 6.02 -4.45 5.43
C VAL A 70 7.54 -4.36 5.35
N GLN A 71 8.26 -5.33 5.92
CA GLN A 71 9.72 -5.31 5.98
C GLN A 71 10.38 -6.03 4.80
N SER A 72 9.62 -6.83 4.05
CA SER A 72 10.13 -7.60 2.91
C SER A 72 9.10 -7.81 1.81
N ASN A 73 9.58 -8.10 0.60
CA ASN A 73 8.71 -8.48 -0.53
C ASN A 73 8.00 -9.82 -0.25
N GLU A 74 8.67 -10.74 0.44
CA GLU A 74 8.12 -12.03 0.85
C GLU A 74 6.92 -11.86 1.79
N GLU A 75 7.03 -10.97 2.78
CA GLU A 75 5.92 -10.63 3.68
C GLU A 75 4.73 -10.05 2.89
N ALA A 76 4.98 -9.14 1.94
CA ALA A 76 3.94 -8.59 1.07
C ALA A 76 3.21 -9.71 0.30
N LEU A 77 3.97 -10.63 -0.30
CA LEU A 77 3.43 -11.76 -1.05
C LEU A 77 2.62 -12.70 -0.16
N HIS A 78 3.12 -13.04 1.04
CA HIS A 78 2.39 -13.86 2.00
C HIS A 78 1.04 -13.24 2.38
N LEU A 79 1.00 -11.93 2.62
CA LEU A 79 -0.24 -11.21 2.93
C LEU A 79 -1.21 -11.17 1.75
N ILE A 80 -0.72 -10.92 0.54
CA ILE A 80 -1.54 -10.97 -0.68
C ILE A 80 -2.16 -12.36 -0.86
N HIS A 81 -1.37 -13.42 -0.70
CA HIS A 81 -1.85 -14.79 -0.83
C HIS A 81 -2.87 -15.17 0.24
N ALA A 82 -2.69 -14.70 1.48
CA ALA A 82 -3.67 -14.89 2.55
C ALA A 82 -5.00 -14.19 2.21
N CYS A 83 -4.96 -12.96 1.68
CA CYS A 83 -6.16 -12.25 1.26
C CYS A 83 -6.89 -12.94 0.10
N VAL A 84 -6.16 -13.40 -0.92
CA VAL A 84 -6.73 -14.12 -2.07
C VAL A 84 -7.26 -15.50 -1.67
N GLY A 85 -6.66 -16.14 -0.66
CA GLY A 85 -7.11 -17.41 -0.11
C GLY A 85 -8.43 -17.32 0.67
N CYS A 86 -8.66 -16.21 1.39
CA CYS A 86 -9.91 -15.98 2.11
C CYS A 86 -11.14 -15.79 1.20
N ASP A 87 -10.96 -15.14 0.04
CA ASP A 87 -12.05 -14.93 -0.96
C ASP A 87 -12.50 -16.25 -1.65
N LYS A 88 -11.86 -17.39 -1.35
CA LYS A 88 -12.20 -18.71 -1.89
C LYS A 88 -12.98 -19.62 -0.92
N ASN A 89 -13.25 -19.17 0.30
CA ASN A 89 -14.16 -19.89 1.19
C ASN A 89 -15.57 -19.28 1.07
N PRO A 90 -16.57 -20.03 0.56
CA PRO A 90 -17.96 -19.57 0.45
C PRO A 90 -18.61 -19.32 1.82
#